data_AF-A0A419F6D9-F1
#
_entry.id   AF-A0A419F6D9-F1
#
_cell.length_a   1.000
_cell.length_b   1.000
_cell.length_c   1.000
_cell.angle_alpha   90.00
_cell.angle_beta   90.00
_cell.angle_gamma   90.00
#
_symmetry.space_group_name_H-M   'P 1'
#
loop_
_entity.id
_entity.type
_entity.pdbx_description
1 polymer ?
#
loop_
_entity_poly.entity_id
_entity_poly.type
_entity_poly.pdbx_seq_one_letter_code
_entity_poly.pdbx_strand_id
1 'polypeptide(L)'
;MEAQCHHDVKAVIAAGGLKSRSIYPLRLPEALFPVMNKPSLSHALGVLGTVGVPEAFISIGSGDVESAQRSQELNGLAVRWVVEDYPRGTAGCLKQVEEHLRGMTIILISANLLYFTAEDLREMIKFHRESGADLTVGMNAIGHDRPNRERVLLGADGGIDSIVQILPSMDQRSNLRTSGMYIIESSVLDHVNSNGFVDMKEQLLPRLRSSGMKIVGWKHTGFNVDVRTMGDYLRVNFELLRNTELANGHLHGRYTEVTSNVWVGQNVSIDPSATLVRPLVIGDDSRVEEGATLVGPAVIGERCVLGKGSFVRESIFWPDSVVAPALEVERCLVSGKVNGSGNGRCREMLMLDGEPYLDGISTWTDSAVIRKVVRKRPLSLSGMDGRIYELFKRTFDIVFAALFMIPALPLFALIGLVVKLDSSGPAFFKQTRCGKDGKSFRMIKFRTMVKNAEELKETIRHLNQSDGPMFKIPNDPRETRFGRALRATNLDEIPQLINVLRGEMSLVGPRPLSTEEMRYNPHWRDARLTVRPGITGLWQIYGKDTNLFHDWIRYDIQYVDERSLWLDAKIIFVTLLKMLKLL
;
A
#
# COMPACT_ATOMS: atom_id res chain seq x y z
N MET A 1 -38.23 0.50 -7.92
CA MET A 1 -37.98 1.84 -7.34
C MET A 1 -37.02 2.54 -8.26
N GLU A 2 -37.46 3.61 -8.91
CA GLU A 2 -36.65 4.40 -9.84
C GLU A 2 -35.41 4.96 -9.13
N ALA A 3 -34.24 4.85 -9.77
CA ALA A 3 -33.00 5.41 -9.24
C ALA A 3 -33.13 6.94 -9.17
N GLN A 4 -33.24 7.47 -7.95
CA GLN A 4 -33.27 8.91 -7.73
C GLN A 4 -31.88 9.47 -8.10
N CYS A 5 -31.80 10.19 -9.21
CA CYS A 5 -30.51 10.66 -9.74
C CYS A 5 -29.93 11.74 -8.80
N HIS A 6 -28.77 11.45 -8.20
CA HIS A 6 -28.07 12.37 -7.31
C HIS A 6 -27.20 13.33 -8.14
N HIS A 7 -27.83 14.28 -8.83
CA HIS A 7 -27.13 15.25 -9.67
C HIS A 7 -26.17 16.17 -8.91
N ASP A 8 -26.31 16.27 -7.58
CA ASP A 8 -25.46 17.05 -6.67
C ASP A 8 -24.23 16.28 -6.15
N VAL A 9 -24.06 15.03 -6.58
CA VAL A 9 -22.99 14.14 -6.10
C VAL A 9 -22.06 13.74 -7.23
N LYS A 10 -20.75 13.72 -6.95
CA LYS A 10 -19.72 13.17 -7.85
C LYS A 10 -18.84 12.18 -7.13
N ALA A 11 -18.31 11.20 -7.87
CA ALA A 11 -17.43 10.19 -7.30
C ALA A 11 -15.98 10.35 -7.77
N VAL A 12 -15.04 10.10 -6.87
CA VAL A 12 -13.60 9.99 -7.14
C VAL A 12 -13.10 8.67 -6.59
N ILE A 13 -12.39 7.91 -7.42
CA ILE A 13 -11.75 6.65 -7.03
C ILE A 13 -10.24 6.86 -7.03
N ALA A 14 -9.63 6.75 -5.85
CA ALA A 14 -8.20 6.93 -5.66
C ALA A 14 -7.45 5.62 -5.93
N ALA A 15 -6.87 5.47 -7.12
CA ALA A 15 -6.09 4.31 -7.57
C ALA A 15 -4.61 4.63 -7.91
N GLY A 16 -4.15 5.88 -7.70
CA GLY A 16 -2.83 6.37 -8.11
C GLY A 16 -1.66 6.13 -7.15
N GLY A 17 -1.86 5.38 -6.06
CA GLY A 17 -0.81 5.16 -5.07
C GLY A 17 0.40 4.38 -5.62
N LEU A 18 1.63 4.73 -5.18
CA LEU A 18 2.90 4.02 -5.49
C LEU A 18 2.85 2.49 -5.32
N LYS A 19 1.85 1.99 -4.59
CA LYS A 19 1.67 0.58 -4.24
C LYS A 19 0.41 -0.03 -4.82
N SER A 20 -0.10 0.49 -5.94
CA SER A 20 -1.17 -0.15 -6.70
C SER A 20 -0.86 -1.64 -6.99
N ARG A 21 0.39 -2.11 -6.86
CA ARG A 21 0.82 -3.51 -7.07
C ARG A 21 1.10 -4.28 -5.77
N SER A 22 0.28 -4.13 -4.73
CA SER A 22 0.59 -4.66 -3.39
C SER A 22 0.61 -6.20 -3.30
N ILE A 23 -0.02 -6.89 -4.24
CA ILE A 23 -0.17 -8.34 -4.26
C ILE A 23 0.66 -8.95 -5.40
N TYR A 24 1.84 -9.44 -5.07
CA TYR A 24 2.63 -10.27 -5.97
C TYR A 24 1.95 -11.64 -6.11
N PRO A 25 1.79 -12.21 -7.32
CA PRO A 25 2.43 -11.88 -8.59
C PRO A 25 1.56 -11.08 -9.58
N LEU A 26 0.35 -10.68 -9.19
CA LEU A 26 -0.63 -10.06 -10.09
C LEU A 26 -0.07 -8.83 -10.84
N ARG A 27 0.88 -8.08 -10.26
CA ARG A 27 1.55 -6.88 -10.85
C ARG A 27 0.62 -5.84 -11.50
N LEU A 28 -0.69 -6.00 -11.34
CA LEU A 28 -1.73 -5.08 -11.75
C LEU A 28 -1.96 -4.04 -10.64
N PRO A 29 -2.51 -2.88 -11.00
CA PRO A 29 -3.12 -1.98 -10.03
C PRO A 29 -4.20 -2.68 -9.20
N GLU A 30 -4.36 -2.30 -7.93
CA GLU A 30 -5.35 -2.86 -7.00
C GLU A 30 -6.78 -2.69 -7.53
N ALA A 31 -7.03 -1.59 -8.24
CA ALA A 31 -8.27 -1.29 -8.97
C ALA A 31 -8.55 -2.25 -10.14
N LEU A 32 -7.55 -2.97 -10.64
CA LEU A 32 -7.68 -3.87 -11.78
C LEU A 32 -7.51 -5.34 -11.40
N PHE A 33 -7.40 -5.66 -10.11
CA PHE A 33 -7.35 -7.06 -9.69
C PHE A 33 -8.62 -7.79 -10.14
N PRO A 34 -8.50 -8.95 -10.81
CA PRO A 34 -9.66 -9.69 -11.24
C PRO A 34 -10.36 -10.30 -10.03
N VAL A 35 -11.58 -9.86 -9.73
CA VAL A 35 -12.44 -10.45 -8.70
C VAL A 35 -13.65 -11.02 -9.40
N MET A 36 -13.85 -12.33 -9.29
CA MET A 36 -14.85 -13.10 -10.05
C MET A 36 -14.81 -12.77 -11.56
N ASN A 37 -13.59 -12.79 -12.15
CA ASN A 37 -13.29 -12.49 -13.55
C ASN A 37 -13.59 -11.06 -14.06
N LYS A 38 -13.97 -10.11 -13.20
CA LYS A 38 -14.05 -8.70 -13.57
C LYS A 38 -13.02 -7.87 -12.80
N PRO A 39 -12.52 -6.76 -13.36
CA PRO A 39 -11.72 -5.81 -12.59
C PRO A 39 -12.44 -5.41 -11.30
N SER A 40 -11.73 -5.34 -10.18
CA SER A 40 -12.29 -4.94 -8.88
C SER A 40 -13.02 -3.59 -8.94
N LEU A 41 -12.50 -2.66 -9.73
CA LEU A 41 -13.11 -1.35 -9.97
C LEU A 41 -14.51 -1.42 -10.60
N SER A 42 -14.80 -2.45 -11.40
CA SER A 42 -16.12 -2.65 -12.01
C SER A 42 -17.22 -2.78 -10.95
N HIS A 43 -16.91 -3.35 -9.79
CA HIS A 43 -17.86 -3.43 -8.67
C HIS A 43 -18.25 -2.03 -8.18
N ALA A 44 -17.25 -1.23 -7.80
CA ALA A 44 -17.47 0.12 -7.27
C ALA A 44 -18.24 0.98 -8.26
N LEU A 45 -17.92 0.90 -9.55
CA LEU A 45 -18.59 1.66 -10.59
C LEU A 45 -20.03 1.18 -10.86
N GLY A 46 -20.29 -0.12 -10.79
CA GLY A 46 -21.64 -0.68 -10.86
C GLY A 46 -22.52 -0.19 -9.71
N VAL A 47 -21.97 -0.13 -8.49
CA VAL A 47 -22.67 0.43 -7.33
C VAL A 47 -22.95 1.92 -7.50
N LEU A 48 -21.97 2.70 -7.94
CA LEU A 48 -22.14 4.14 -8.21
C LEU A 48 -23.23 4.40 -9.27
N GLY A 49 -23.24 3.62 -10.34
CA GLY A 49 -24.31 3.67 -11.35
C GLY A 49 -25.68 3.31 -10.78
N THR A 50 -25.77 2.30 -9.92
CA THR A 50 -27.03 1.89 -9.26
C THR A 50 -27.56 2.93 -8.27
N VAL A 51 -26.67 3.68 -7.63
CA VAL A 51 -27.04 4.83 -6.78
C VAL A 51 -27.49 6.04 -7.63
N GLY A 52 -27.16 6.07 -8.93
CA GLY A 52 -27.52 7.16 -9.82
C GLY A 52 -26.52 8.31 -9.79
N VAL A 53 -25.25 8.04 -9.51
CA VAL A 53 -24.15 9.02 -9.64
C VAL A 53 -23.91 9.27 -11.14
N PRO A 54 -23.87 10.53 -11.61
CA PRO A 54 -23.78 10.82 -13.04
C PRO A 54 -22.37 10.64 -13.61
N GLU A 55 -21.33 10.90 -12.81
CA GLU A 55 -19.94 10.95 -13.26
C GLU A 55 -18.97 10.47 -12.16
N ALA A 56 -17.98 9.68 -12.57
CA ALA A 56 -16.90 9.21 -11.70
C ALA A 56 -15.52 9.52 -12.30
N PHE A 57 -14.60 10.00 -11.46
CA PHE A 57 -13.21 10.25 -11.80
C PHE A 57 -12.32 9.16 -11.21
N ILE A 58 -11.47 8.54 -12.01
CA ILE A 58 -10.54 7.50 -11.55
C ILE A 58 -9.13 8.06 -11.66
N SER A 59 -8.50 8.28 -10.50
CA SER A 59 -7.12 8.75 -10.42
C SER A 59 -6.17 7.56 -10.45
N ILE A 60 -5.28 7.46 -11.43
CA ILE A 60 -4.37 6.33 -11.62
C ILE A 60 -2.96 6.79 -11.94
N GLY A 61 -1.94 6.02 -11.55
CA GLY A 61 -0.54 6.35 -11.86
C GLY A 61 -0.23 6.24 -13.37
N SER A 62 0.67 7.09 -13.86
CA SER A 62 1.07 7.14 -15.28
C SER A 62 1.53 5.82 -15.88
N GLY A 63 2.17 4.94 -15.10
CA GLY A 63 2.61 3.61 -15.55
C GLY A 63 1.53 2.54 -15.66
N ASP A 64 0.28 2.86 -15.29
CA ASP A 64 -0.81 1.89 -15.16
C ASP A 64 -1.99 2.19 -16.13
N VAL A 65 -1.88 3.25 -16.94
CA VAL A 65 -2.94 3.77 -17.84
C VAL A 65 -3.29 2.79 -18.97
N GLU A 66 -2.29 2.19 -19.62
CA GLU A 66 -2.53 1.26 -20.74
C GLU A 66 -3.32 0.02 -20.30
N SER A 67 -3.03 -0.50 -19.11
CA SER A 67 -3.75 -1.64 -18.53
C SER A 67 -5.19 -1.28 -18.18
N ALA A 68 -5.43 -0.05 -17.72
CA ALA A 68 -6.75 0.44 -17.35
C ALA A 68 -7.65 0.76 -18.55
N GLN A 69 -7.09 1.27 -19.64
CA GLN A 69 -7.82 1.59 -20.87
C GLN A 69 -8.35 0.35 -21.59
N ARG A 70 -7.71 -0.81 -21.43
CA ARG A 70 -8.16 -2.08 -22.03
C ARG A 70 -9.36 -2.71 -21.31
N SER A 71 -9.71 -2.26 -20.11
CA SER A 71 -10.68 -2.94 -19.24
C SER A 71 -12.04 -2.23 -19.12
N GLN A 72 -12.39 -1.32 -20.04
CA GLN A 72 -13.56 -0.45 -19.91
C GLN A 72 -14.82 -1.03 -20.55
N GLU A 73 -15.64 -1.71 -19.74
CA GLU A 73 -17.07 -1.88 -19.99
C GLU A 73 -17.84 -1.31 -18.79
N LEU A 74 -18.56 -0.19 -18.97
CA LEU A 74 -19.33 0.41 -17.88
C LEU A 74 -20.68 0.98 -18.31
N ASN A 75 -21.70 0.19 -17.98
CA ASN A 75 -23.14 0.42 -17.79
C ASN A 75 -23.62 1.89 -17.57
N GLY A 76 -23.43 2.79 -18.54
CA GLY A 76 -24.09 4.10 -18.57
C GLY A 76 -23.57 5.18 -17.60
N LEU A 77 -22.54 4.89 -16.80
CA LEU A 77 -21.85 5.87 -15.93
C LEU A 77 -20.75 6.59 -16.72
N ALA A 78 -20.72 7.93 -16.71
CA ALA A 78 -19.63 8.68 -17.33
C ALA A 78 -18.35 8.53 -16.49
N VAL A 79 -17.30 7.96 -17.09
CA VAL A 79 -16.03 7.72 -16.40
C VAL A 79 -14.91 8.51 -17.04
N ARG A 80 -14.18 9.28 -16.22
CA ARG A 80 -13.00 10.04 -16.64
C ARG A 80 -11.75 9.55 -15.93
N TRP A 81 -10.73 9.23 -16.71
CA TRP A 81 -9.42 8.82 -16.20
C TRP A 81 -8.53 10.03 -15.99
N VAL A 82 -7.91 10.09 -14.82
CA VAL A 82 -7.01 11.16 -14.44
C VAL A 82 -5.66 10.54 -14.13
N VAL A 83 -4.67 10.94 -14.91
CA VAL A 83 -3.32 10.40 -14.82
C VAL A 83 -2.51 11.20 -13.80
N GLU A 84 -1.96 10.51 -12.82
CA GLU A 84 -1.02 11.06 -11.84
C GLU A 84 0.41 10.87 -12.37
N ASP A 85 1.06 11.98 -12.73
CA ASP A 85 2.49 12.01 -13.10
C ASP A 85 3.39 11.62 -11.92
N TYR A 86 2.92 11.89 -10.71
CA TYR A 86 3.51 11.47 -9.44
C TYR A 86 2.38 11.21 -8.43
N PRO A 87 2.52 10.22 -7.54
CA PRO A 87 1.48 9.91 -6.57
C PRO A 87 1.18 11.04 -5.59
N ARG A 88 -0.06 11.52 -5.62
CA ARG A 88 -0.56 12.67 -4.83
C ARG A 88 -1.19 12.27 -3.50
N GLY A 89 -1.32 10.98 -3.22
CA GLY A 89 -1.93 10.47 -1.99
C GLY A 89 -3.46 10.43 -2.06
N THR A 90 -4.08 9.81 -1.05
CA THR A 90 -5.52 9.48 -1.07
C THR A 90 -6.42 10.71 -1.12
N ALA A 91 -6.01 11.84 -0.54
CA ALA A 91 -6.75 13.09 -0.64
C ALA A 91 -6.21 14.02 -1.74
N GLY A 92 -4.91 13.96 -2.06
CA GLY A 92 -4.31 14.85 -3.05
C GLY A 92 -4.81 14.64 -4.48
N CYS A 93 -5.33 13.45 -4.81
CA CYS A 93 -5.98 13.20 -6.09
C CYS A 93 -7.21 14.09 -6.35
N LEU A 94 -7.92 14.51 -5.28
CA LEU A 94 -9.09 15.39 -5.39
C LEU A 94 -8.76 16.74 -6.05
N LYS A 95 -7.53 17.23 -5.88
CA LYS A 95 -7.11 18.53 -6.43
C LYS A 95 -6.93 18.54 -7.93
N GLN A 96 -6.66 17.40 -8.57
CA GLN A 96 -6.55 17.34 -10.03
C GLN A 96 -7.88 17.53 -10.73
N VAL A 97 -8.98 17.20 -10.04
CA VAL A 97 -10.34 17.27 -10.57
C VAL A 97 -11.16 18.36 -9.89
N GLU A 98 -10.52 19.24 -9.13
CA GLU A 98 -11.17 20.25 -8.29
C GLU A 98 -12.23 21.06 -9.04
N GLU A 99 -11.91 21.53 -10.25
CA GLU A 99 -12.82 22.32 -11.09
C GLU A 99 -14.16 21.60 -11.34
N HIS A 100 -14.15 20.26 -11.35
CA HIS A 100 -15.33 19.44 -11.55
C HIS A 100 -16.06 19.11 -10.25
N LEU A 101 -15.43 19.29 -9.09
CA LEU A 101 -15.93 18.91 -7.77
C LEU A 101 -16.49 20.09 -6.95
N ARG A 102 -16.12 21.33 -7.29
CA ARG A 102 -16.59 22.53 -6.58
C ARG A 102 -18.12 22.64 -6.61
N GLY A 103 -18.71 22.91 -5.45
CA GLY A 103 -20.16 23.03 -5.28
C GLY A 103 -20.93 21.71 -5.23
N MET A 104 -20.23 20.56 -5.21
CA MET A 104 -20.82 19.22 -5.16
C MET A 104 -20.48 18.53 -3.84
N THR A 105 -21.31 17.57 -3.44
CA THR A 105 -20.92 16.56 -2.45
C THR A 105 -20.07 15.48 -3.14
N ILE A 106 -18.94 15.12 -2.57
CA ILE A 106 -17.93 14.27 -3.19
C ILE A 106 -17.90 12.92 -2.48
N ILE A 107 -18.09 11.83 -3.21
CA ILE A 107 -17.83 10.47 -2.75
C ILE A 107 -16.39 10.14 -3.11
N LEU A 108 -15.53 9.92 -2.12
CA LEU A 108 -14.17 9.44 -2.32
C LEU A 108 -14.06 7.97 -1.89
N ILE A 109 -13.68 7.10 -2.82
CA ILE A 109 -13.49 5.67 -2.59
C ILE A 109 -12.02 5.30 -2.85
N SER A 110 -11.39 4.63 -1.90
CA SER A 110 -10.08 4.01 -2.13
C SER A 110 -10.22 2.82 -3.08
N ALA A 111 -9.30 2.66 -4.03
CA ALA A 111 -9.29 1.53 -4.98
C ALA A 111 -9.27 0.14 -4.32
N ASN A 112 -8.86 0.06 -3.05
CA ASN A 112 -8.74 -1.20 -2.30
C ASN A 112 -10.03 -1.55 -1.57
N LEU A 113 -11.03 -0.66 -1.59
CA LEU A 113 -12.36 -0.94 -1.10
C LEU A 113 -13.08 -1.76 -2.17
N LEU A 114 -12.95 -3.08 -2.04
CA LEU A 114 -13.45 -4.00 -3.07
C LEU A 114 -14.96 -4.15 -3.05
N TYR A 115 -15.61 -3.99 -1.90
CA TYR A 115 -17.02 -4.30 -1.78
C TYR A 115 -17.77 -3.44 -0.76
N PHE A 116 -18.92 -2.96 -1.23
CA PHE A 116 -19.97 -2.23 -0.53
C PHE A 116 -21.23 -2.31 -1.41
N THR A 117 -22.42 -2.11 -0.84
CA THR A 117 -23.68 -2.14 -1.59
C THR A 117 -24.16 -0.74 -1.96
N ALA A 118 -25.13 -0.67 -2.88
CA ALA A 118 -25.81 0.59 -3.17
C ALA A 118 -26.56 1.14 -1.94
N GLU A 119 -27.07 0.25 -1.08
CA GLU A 119 -27.76 0.65 0.14
C GLU A 119 -26.80 1.26 1.16
N ASP A 120 -25.63 0.64 1.37
CA ASP A 120 -24.59 1.20 2.24
C ASP A 120 -24.22 2.63 1.85
N LEU A 121 -24.08 2.87 0.54
CA LEU A 121 -23.71 4.18 0.04
C LEU A 121 -24.87 5.19 0.19
N ARG A 122 -26.11 4.78 -0.06
CA ARG A 122 -27.30 5.64 0.18
C ARG A 122 -27.45 6.01 1.65
N GLU A 123 -27.29 5.04 2.56
CA GLU A 123 -27.33 5.28 4.00
C GLU A 123 -26.23 6.24 4.45
N MET A 124 -25.01 6.07 3.93
CA MET A 124 -23.89 6.97 4.26
C MET A 124 -24.14 8.40 3.75
N ILE A 125 -24.66 8.57 2.52
CA ILE A 125 -25.04 9.89 1.96
C ILE A 125 -26.11 10.54 2.82
N LYS A 126 -27.16 9.78 3.19
CA LYS A 126 -28.25 10.26 4.05
C LYS A 126 -27.71 10.71 5.41
N PHE A 127 -26.91 9.87 6.05
CA PHE A 127 -26.27 10.18 7.34
C PHE A 127 -25.41 11.43 7.26
N HIS A 128 -24.61 11.59 6.20
CA HIS A 128 -23.79 12.78 5.99
C HIS A 128 -24.64 14.05 5.97
N ARG A 129 -25.71 14.06 5.17
CA ARG A 129 -26.64 15.20 5.07
C ARG A 129 -27.35 15.51 6.38
N GLU A 130 -27.87 14.50 7.07
CA GLU A 130 -28.55 14.68 8.37
C GLU A 130 -27.58 15.16 9.47
N SER A 131 -26.33 14.73 9.41
CA SER A 131 -25.31 15.16 10.36
C SER A 131 -24.82 16.59 10.11
N GLY A 132 -24.99 17.13 8.89
CA GLY A 132 -24.42 18.42 8.50
C GLY A 132 -22.89 18.48 8.65
N ALA A 133 -22.22 17.35 8.40
CA ALA A 133 -20.77 17.26 8.52
C ALA A 133 -20.07 17.78 7.26
N ASP A 134 -18.87 18.36 7.41
CA ASP A 134 -18.01 18.69 6.27
C ASP A 134 -17.33 17.43 5.70
N LEU A 135 -17.12 16.42 6.56
CA LEU A 135 -16.51 15.14 6.19
C LEU A 135 -17.12 13.99 7.01
N THR A 136 -17.65 12.99 6.32
CA THR A 136 -18.05 11.71 6.92
C THR A 136 -17.06 10.63 6.52
N VAL A 137 -16.51 9.93 7.52
CA VAL A 137 -15.57 8.82 7.33
C VAL A 137 -16.30 7.50 7.57
N GLY A 138 -16.29 6.60 6.60
CA GLY A 138 -16.79 5.25 6.79
C GLY A 138 -15.88 4.43 7.71
N MET A 139 -16.46 3.67 8.63
CA MET A 139 -15.76 2.90 9.65
C MET A 139 -16.27 1.47 9.73
N ASN A 140 -15.37 0.51 9.91
CA ASN A 140 -15.69 -0.89 10.11
C ASN A 140 -15.31 -1.34 11.52
N ALA A 141 -16.11 -2.24 12.10
CA ALA A 141 -15.69 -2.99 13.27
C ALA A 141 -14.55 -3.97 12.91
N ILE A 142 -13.59 -4.11 13.81
CA ILE A 142 -12.46 -5.02 13.69
C ILE A 142 -12.81 -6.27 14.50
N GLY A 143 -12.90 -7.42 13.84
CA GLY A 143 -12.99 -8.71 14.54
C GLY A 143 -11.73 -8.97 15.36
N HIS A 144 -11.87 -9.62 16.52
CA HIS A 144 -10.80 -9.87 17.49
C HIS A 144 -9.57 -10.60 16.91
N ASP A 145 -9.69 -11.27 15.76
CA ASP A 145 -8.66 -12.13 15.18
C ASP A 145 -7.66 -11.44 14.24
N ARG A 146 -7.76 -10.12 14.03
CA ARG A 146 -6.77 -9.37 13.21
C ARG A 146 -5.86 -8.53 14.12
N PRO A 147 -4.51 -8.71 14.07
CA PRO A 147 -3.56 -7.73 14.62
C PRO A 147 -3.49 -6.50 13.70
N ASN A 148 -4.64 -5.90 13.42
CA ASN A 148 -4.71 -4.70 12.63
C ASN A 148 -4.18 -3.55 13.49
N ARG A 149 -3.32 -2.71 12.92
CA ARG A 149 -2.64 -1.66 13.67
C ARG A 149 -3.40 -0.34 13.65
N GLU A 150 -4.33 -0.11 12.74
CA GLU A 150 -5.11 1.16 12.69
C GLU A 150 -6.34 1.10 13.61
N ARG A 151 -6.64 2.20 14.31
CA ARG A 151 -7.84 2.40 15.13
C ARG A 151 -8.43 3.80 14.99
N VAL A 152 -9.76 3.89 14.99
CA VAL A 152 -10.51 5.15 15.11
C VAL A 152 -10.93 5.36 16.57
N LEU A 153 -10.52 6.47 17.17
CA LEU A 153 -10.96 6.92 18.49
C LEU A 153 -12.10 7.92 18.28
N LEU A 154 -13.22 7.71 18.96
CA LEU A 154 -14.37 8.60 18.92
C LEU A 154 -14.38 9.48 20.17
N GLY A 155 -14.76 10.75 20.00
CA GLY A 155 -15.05 11.68 21.09
C GLY A 155 -16.36 11.33 21.80
N ALA A 156 -16.61 11.96 22.95
CA ALA A 156 -17.82 11.75 23.75
C ALA A 156 -19.12 12.15 23.01
N ASP A 157 -19.00 12.99 21.98
CA ASP A 157 -20.07 13.46 21.10
C ASP A 157 -20.27 12.59 19.85
N GLY A 158 -19.50 11.51 19.70
CA GLY A 158 -19.51 10.66 18.50
C GLY A 158 -18.70 11.19 17.32
N GLY A 159 -18.05 12.35 17.44
CA GLY A 159 -17.08 12.86 16.46
C GLY A 159 -15.81 12.01 16.42
N ILE A 160 -15.06 12.04 15.30
CA ILE A 160 -13.79 11.29 15.20
C ILE A 160 -12.70 12.06 15.93
N ASP A 161 -12.26 11.60 17.11
CA ASP A 161 -11.21 12.25 17.89
C ASP A 161 -9.82 12.10 17.26
N SER A 162 -9.44 10.87 16.88
CA SER A 162 -8.19 10.63 16.17
C SER A 162 -8.21 9.27 15.48
N ILE A 163 -7.38 9.11 14.46
CA ILE A 163 -7.10 7.81 13.85
C ILE A 163 -5.65 7.50 14.20
N VAL A 164 -5.44 6.46 15.00
CA VAL A 164 -4.12 6.11 15.54
C VAL A 164 -3.66 4.75 15.02
N GLN A 165 -2.35 4.61 14.81
CA GLN A 165 -1.75 3.32 14.54
C GLN A 165 -1.07 2.76 15.80
N ILE A 166 -1.64 1.69 16.36
CA ILE A 166 -1.17 0.94 17.52
C ILE A 166 0.09 0.13 17.16
N LEU A 167 1.21 0.47 17.78
CA LEU A 167 2.39 -0.39 17.84
C LEU A 167 2.08 -1.60 18.75
N PRO A 168 2.73 -2.78 18.56
CA PRO A 168 2.47 -3.98 19.37
C PRO A 168 2.53 -3.78 20.90
N SER A 169 3.08 -2.66 21.39
CA SER A 169 3.24 -2.30 22.80
C SER A 169 2.28 -1.21 23.32
N MET A 170 1.27 -0.80 22.53
CA MET A 170 0.35 0.31 22.88
C MET A 170 -1.07 -0.21 23.21
N ASP A 171 -1.78 0.53 24.08
CA ASP A 171 -3.12 0.24 24.65
C ASP A 171 -4.20 0.07 23.56
N GLN A 172 -5.10 -0.92 23.74
CA GLN A 172 -6.00 -1.49 22.72
C GLN A 172 -7.49 -1.13 22.91
N ARG A 173 -7.82 0.11 23.27
CA ARG A 173 -9.20 0.47 23.72
C ARG A 173 -10.27 0.63 22.62
N SER A 174 -9.90 0.71 21.34
CA SER A 174 -10.87 0.85 20.22
C SER A 174 -10.84 -0.38 19.31
N ASN A 175 -12.01 -0.72 18.73
CA ASN A 175 -12.20 -1.82 17.77
C ASN A 175 -12.71 -1.32 16.40
N LEU A 176 -12.49 -0.05 16.03
CA LEU A 176 -12.94 0.52 14.75
C LEU A 176 -11.76 0.85 13.82
N ARG A 177 -11.90 0.62 12.51
CA ARG A 177 -10.95 1.06 11.45
C ARG A 177 -11.68 1.85 10.38
N THR A 178 -10.96 2.62 9.56
CA THR A 178 -11.56 3.23 8.36
C THR A 178 -11.95 2.18 7.32
N SER A 179 -13.04 2.41 6.59
CA SER A 179 -13.46 1.58 5.45
C SER A 179 -12.77 1.95 4.14
N GLY A 180 -12.16 3.14 4.06
CA GLY A 180 -11.64 3.69 2.80
C GLY A 180 -12.72 4.38 1.94
N MET A 181 -13.92 4.59 2.50
CA MET A 181 -15.01 5.37 1.91
C MET A 181 -15.20 6.67 2.67
N TYR A 182 -15.34 7.78 1.96
CA TYR A 182 -15.50 9.12 2.52
C TYR A 182 -16.57 9.88 1.75
N ILE A 183 -17.37 10.67 2.46
CA ILE A 183 -18.26 11.67 1.85
C ILE A 183 -17.81 13.04 2.31
N ILE A 184 -17.55 13.93 1.36
CA ILE A 184 -16.77 15.14 1.54
C ILE A 184 -17.51 16.31 0.92
N GLU A 185 -17.67 17.39 1.68
CA GLU A 185 -18.15 18.65 1.12
C GLU A 185 -17.05 19.42 0.40
N SER A 186 -17.42 20.16 -0.65
CA SER A 186 -16.43 20.85 -1.49
C SER A 186 -15.58 21.91 -0.77
N SER A 187 -16.01 22.37 0.42
CA SER A 187 -15.24 23.24 1.32
C SER A 187 -13.94 22.58 1.83
N VAL A 188 -13.94 21.25 2.00
CA VAL A 188 -12.77 20.49 2.44
C VAL A 188 -11.61 20.59 1.44
N LEU A 189 -11.91 20.82 0.16
CA LEU A 189 -10.89 20.98 -0.88
C LEU A 189 -9.96 22.16 -0.59
N ASP A 190 -10.38 23.19 0.15
CA ASP A 190 -9.53 24.35 0.51
C ASP A 190 -8.35 23.96 1.41
N HIS A 191 -8.45 22.82 2.09
CA HIS A 191 -7.43 22.30 3.00
C HIS A 191 -6.50 21.25 2.35
N VAL A 192 -6.76 20.90 1.08
CA VAL A 192 -5.91 20.02 0.29
C VAL A 192 -4.93 20.87 -0.51
N ASN A 193 -3.62 20.68 -0.28
CA ASN A 193 -2.61 21.43 -1.01
C ASN A 193 -2.61 21.06 -2.51
N SER A 194 -2.45 22.06 -3.38
CA SER A 194 -2.43 21.90 -4.84
C SER A 194 -1.18 21.14 -5.35
N ASN A 195 -0.07 21.22 -4.61
CA ASN A 195 1.19 20.56 -4.92
C ASN A 195 1.61 19.61 -3.79
N GLY A 196 1.97 18.37 -4.17
CA GLY A 196 2.55 17.39 -3.27
C GLY A 196 1.60 16.27 -2.84
N PHE A 197 2.08 15.44 -1.91
CA PHE A 197 1.36 14.27 -1.40
C PHE A 197 0.50 14.67 -0.21
N VAL A 198 -0.82 14.41 -0.30
CA VAL A 198 -1.78 14.60 0.77
C VAL A 198 -2.54 13.28 1.03
N ASP A 199 -2.27 12.68 2.18
CA ASP A 199 -3.00 11.53 2.70
C ASP A 199 -4.21 11.98 3.53
N MET A 200 -5.35 11.36 3.26
CA MET A 200 -6.62 11.63 3.94
C MET A 200 -6.51 11.49 5.46
N LYS A 201 -5.86 10.44 5.93
CA LYS A 201 -5.83 10.07 7.36
C LYS A 201 -4.80 10.88 8.13
N GLU A 202 -3.64 11.02 7.52
CA GLU A 202 -2.43 11.47 8.19
C GLU A 202 -2.23 12.98 8.11
N GLN A 203 -2.71 13.62 7.03
CA GLN A 203 -2.50 15.04 6.78
C GLN A 203 -3.81 15.81 6.74
N LEU A 204 -4.81 15.34 5.99
CA LEU A 204 -6.05 16.11 5.80
C LEU A 204 -6.90 16.11 7.07
N LEU A 205 -7.24 14.95 7.62
CA LEU A 205 -8.10 14.83 8.80
C LEU A 205 -7.62 15.70 10.00
N PRO A 206 -6.34 15.66 10.41
CA PRO A 206 -5.84 16.54 11.47
C PRO A 206 -5.97 18.04 11.14
N ARG A 207 -5.74 18.43 9.88
CA ARG A 207 -5.88 19.83 9.43
C ARG A 207 -7.33 20.29 9.54
N LEU A 208 -8.28 19.49 9.08
CA LEU A 208 -9.71 19.80 9.15
C LEU A 208 -10.20 19.95 10.60
N ARG A 209 -9.71 19.11 11.52
CA ARG A 209 -9.98 19.24 12.95
C ARG A 209 -9.48 20.57 13.49
N SER A 210 -8.23 20.95 13.16
CA SER A 210 -7.66 22.21 13.62
C SER A 210 -8.36 23.46 13.10
N SER A 211 -9.02 23.38 11.94
CA SER A 211 -9.84 24.45 11.38
C SER A 211 -11.28 24.49 11.91
N GLY A 212 -11.66 23.55 12.79
CA GLY A 212 -13.00 23.50 13.37
C GLY A 212 -14.08 22.90 12.46
N MET A 213 -13.70 22.21 11.38
CA MET A 213 -14.66 21.53 10.51
C MET A 213 -15.27 20.32 11.22
N LYS A 214 -16.53 20.03 10.91
CA LYS A 214 -17.30 18.95 11.51
C LYS A 214 -16.99 17.63 10.82
N ILE A 215 -16.36 16.72 11.56
CA ILE A 215 -15.96 15.40 11.06
C ILE A 215 -16.64 14.31 11.85
N VAL A 216 -17.38 13.44 11.17
CA VAL A 216 -18.19 12.38 11.79
C VAL A 216 -17.82 11.00 11.27
N GLY A 217 -18.01 9.98 12.09
CA GLY A 217 -17.80 8.59 11.68
C GLY A 217 -19.12 7.89 11.40
N TRP A 218 -19.25 7.27 10.22
CA TRP A 218 -20.36 6.38 9.90
C TRP A 218 -19.92 4.92 10.04
N LYS A 219 -20.58 4.16 10.91
CA LYS A 219 -20.23 2.75 11.14
C LYS A 219 -20.95 1.86 10.13
N HIS A 220 -20.17 1.30 9.21
CA HIS A 220 -20.62 0.30 8.26
C HIS A 220 -20.92 -1.03 8.96
N THR A 221 -22.05 -1.64 8.60
CA THR A 221 -22.57 -2.90 9.14
C THR A 221 -22.41 -4.07 8.15
N GLY A 222 -22.08 -3.77 6.88
CA GLY A 222 -21.97 -4.73 5.80
C GLY A 222 -20.62 -5.43 5.65
N PHE A 223 -20.49 -6.17 4.55
CA PHE A 223 -19.31 -6.93 4.20
C PHE A 223 -18.22 -6.03 3.59
N ASN A 224 -17.08 -5.92 4.26
CA ASN A 224 -15.96 -5.09 3.79
C ASN A 224 -14.61 -5.81 3.96
N VAL A 225 -13.99 -6.14 2.81
CA VAL A 225 -12.68 -6.78 2.75
C VAL A 225 -11.67 -5.85 2.09
N ASP A 226 -10.59 -5.60 2.81
CA ASP A 226 -9.40 -4.91 2.33
C ASP A 226 -8.38 -6.00 1.99
N VAL A 227 -8.01 -6.09 0.71
CA VAL A 227 -7.18 -7.17 0.19
C VAL A 227 -5.72 -6.74 0.18
N ARG A 228 -4.92 -7.39 1.03
CA ARG A 228 -3.50 -7.08 1.19
C ARG A 228 -2.60 -8.29 0.95
N THR A 229 -3.18 -9.49 0.85
CA THR A 229 -2.47 -10.76 0.71
C THR A 229 -3.18 -11.66 -0.29
N MET A 230 -2.50 -12.72 -0.75
CA MET A 230 -3.12 -13.74 -1.62
C MET A 230 -4.22 -14.54 -0.92
N GLY A 231 -4.11 -14.73 0.40
CA GLY A 231 -5.19 -15.29 1.21
C GLY A 231 -6.41 -14.38 1.25
N ASP A 232 -6.23 -13.05 1.42
CA ASP A 232 -7.34 -12.09 1.34
C ASP A 232 -8.00 -12.11 -0.05
N TYR A 233 -7.19 -12.28 -1.10
CA TYR A 233 -7.66 -12.31 -2.49
C TYR A 233 -8.49 -13.58 -2.78
N LEU A 234 -8.03 -14.76 -2.32
CA LEU A 234 -8.83 -15.99 -2.36
C LEU A 234 -10.15 -15.81 -1.60
N ARG A 235 -10.04 -15.31 -0.36
CA ARG A 235 -11.18 -15.12 0.53
C ARG A 235 -12.22 -14.19 -0.07
N VAL A 236 -11.83 -13.03 -0.61
CA VAL A 236 -12.80 -12.08 -1.17
C VAL A 236 -13.57 -12.71 -2.33
N ASN A 237 -12.88 -13.43 -3.23
CA ASN A 237 -13.55 -14.12 -4.34
C ASN A 237 -14.57 -15.14 -3.83
N PHE A 238 -14.20 -15.93 -2.81
CA PHE A 238 -15.09 -16.97 -2.28
C PHE A 238 -16.24 -16.45 -1.45
N GLU A 239 -16.02 -15.43 -0.62
CA GLU A 239 -17.08 -14.82 0.17
C GLU A 239 -18.09 -14.07 -0.71
N LEU A 240 -17.62 -13.38 -1.76
CA LEU A 240 -18.50 -12.75 -2.73
C LEU A 240 -19.31 -13.78 -3.52
N LEU A 241 -18.66 -14.85 -3.98
CA LEU A 241 -19.34 -15.90 -4.73
C LEU A 241 -20.37 -16.67 -3.89
N ARG A 242 -20.18 -16.73 -2.58
CA ARG A 242 -21.15 -17.29 -1.62
C ARG A 242 -22.33 -16.37 -1.33
N ASN A 243 -22.18 -15.06 -1.53
CA ASN A 243 -23.25 -14.10 -1.35
C ASN A 243 -23.97 -13.87 -2.68
N THR A 244 -25.08 -14.57 -2.89
CA THR A 244 -25.84 -14.56 -4.15
C THR A 244 -26.24 -13.17 -4.63
N GLU A 245 -26.67 -12.27 -3.73
CA GLU A 245 -27.07 -10.91 -4.12
C GLU A 245 -25.89 -10.11 -4.68
N LEU A 246 -24.76 -10.18 -3.99
CA LEU A 246 -23.52 -9.52 -4.39
C LEU A 246 -22.95 -10.13 -5.68
N ALA A 247 -22.91 -11.47 -5.77
CA ALA A 247 -22.47 -12.18 -6.97
C ALA A 247 -23.33 -11.79 -8.18
N ASN A 248 -24.66 -11.78 -8.04
CA ASN A 248 -25.58 -11.39 -9.10
C ASN A 248 -25.38 -9.94 -9.52
N GLY A 249 -25.22 -9.00 -8.58
CA GLY A 249 -24.95 -7.60 -8.90
C GLY A 249 -23.63 -7.40 -9.66
N HIS A 250 -22.56 -8.08 -9.24
CA HIS A 250 -21.24 -7.97 -9.87
C HIS A 250 -21.17 -8.63 -11.24
N LEU A 251 -21.78 -9.80 -11.39
CA LEU A 251 -21.70 -10.63 -12.61
C LEU A 251 -22.76 -10.27 -13.66
N HIS A 252 -23.74 -9.44 -13.29
CA HIS A 252 -24.80 -8.98 -14.18
C HIS A 252 -24.27 -8.45 -15.53
N GLY A 253 -25.05 -8.66 -16.59
CA GLY A 253 -24.80 -8.20 -17.96
C GLY A 253 -23.78 -9.02 -18.76
N ARG A 254 -22.78 -9.64 -18.10
CA ARG A 254 -21.73 -10.41 -18.79
C ARG A 254 -21.86 -11.92 -18.63
N TYR A 255 -22.34 -12.38 -17.49
CA TYR A 255 -22.52 -13.81 -17.21
C TYR A 255 -24.01 -14.17 -17.14
N THR A 256 -24.33 -15.36 -17.64
CA THR A 256 -25.67 -15.94 -17.54
C THR A 256 -25.69 -16.98 -16.42
N GLU A 257 -26.65 -16.88 -15.51
CA GLU A 257 -26.86 -17.91 -14.49
C GLU A 257 -27.57 -19.11 -15.14
N VAL A 258 -26.86 -20.24 -15.29
CA VAL A 258 -27.40 -21.45 -15.94
C VAL A 258 -28.08 -22.40 -14.95
N THR A 259 -27.66 -22.36 -13.69
CA THR A 259 -28.30 -23.02 -12.55
C THR A 259 -27.98 -22.23 -11.29
N SER A 260 -28.74 -22.42 -10.21
CA SER A 260 -28.65 -21.58 -9.00
C SER A 260 -27.20 -21.46 -8.48
N ASN A 261 -26.68 -20.24 -8.51
CA ASN A 261 -25.30 -19.86 -8.16
C ASN A 261 -24.20 -20.45 -9.06
N VAL A 262 -24.49 -20.70 -10.34
CA VAL A 262 -23.51 -21.07 -11.37
C VAL A 262 -23.65 -20.11 -12.55
N TRP A 263 -22.65 -19.24 -12.70
CA TRP A 263 -22.61 -18.19 -13.72
C TRP A 263 -21.62 -18.56 -14.81
N VAL A 264 -22.07 -18.48 -16.07
CA VAL A 264 -21.30 -18.92 -17.25
C VAL A 264 -21.23 -17.78 -18.26
N GLY A 265 -20.02 -17.56 -18.78
CA GLY A 265 -19.71 -16.58 -19.80
C GLY A 265 -20.14 -17.02 -21.20
N GLN A 266 -19.68 -16.31 -22.23
CA GLN A 266 -19.98 -16.59 -23.62
C GLN A 266 -19.14 -17.76 -24.15
N ASN A 267 -19.68 -18.52 -25.12
CA ASN A 267 -18.98 -19.61 -25.82
C ASN A 267 -18.38 -20.70 -24.92
N VAL A 268 -18.90 -20.89 -23.71
CA VAL A 268 -18.42 -21.92 -22.80
C VAL A 268 -18.98 -23.28 -23.21
N SER A 269 -18.09 -24.27 -23.32
CA SER A 269 -18.46 -25.67 -23.62
C SER A 269 -18.31 -26.52 -22.36
N ILE A 270 -19.40 -27.13 -21.91
CA ILE A 270 -19.43 -28.01 -20.74
C ILE A 270 -19.90 -29.39 -21.18
N ASP A 271 -19.06 -30.41 -20.99
CA ASP A 271 -19.43 -31.80 -21.30
C ASP A 271 -20.60 -32.28 -20.41
N PRO A 272 -21.58 -33.03 -20.93
CA PRO A 272 -22.72 -33.53 -20.15
C PRO A 272 -22.35 -34.42 -18.96
N SER A 273 -21.18 -35.05 -18.98
CA SER A 273 -20.69 -35.89 -17.88
C SER A 273 -19.98 -35.09 -16.78
N ALA A 274 -19.72 -33.79 -16.98
CA ALA A 274 -19.06 -32.95 -16.00
C ALA A 274 -19.96 -32.67 -14.79
N THR A 275 -19.38 -32.68 -13.59
CA THR A 275 -20.10 -32.40 -12.35
C THR A 275 -19.78 -30.98 -11.87
N LEU A 276 -20.82 -30.15 -11.76
CA LEU A 276 -20.71 -28.77 -11.29
C LEU A 276 -21.40 -28.60 -9.94
N VAL A 277 -20.61 -28.37 -8.89
CA VAL A 277 -21.11 -28.08 -7.54
C VAL A 277 -20.90 -26.60 -7.25
N ARG A 278 -22.01 -25.90 -7.08
CA ARG A 278 -22.09 -24.46 -6.77
C ARG A 278 -21.34 -24.06 -5.48
N PRO A 279 -20.96 -22.76 -5.32
CA PRO A 279 -21.13 -21.70 -6.31
C PRO A 279 -19.94 -21.59 -7.26
N LEU A 280 -20.18 -21.26 -8.54
CA LEU A 280 -19.15 -21.29 -9.60
C LEU A 280 -19.29 -20.12 -10.57
N VAL A 281 -18.16 -19.56 -11.02
CA VAL A 281 -18.09 -18.66 -12.18
C VAL A 281 -17.20 -19.30 -13.24
N ILE A 282 -17.66 -19.35 -14.49
CA ILE A 282 -16.89 -19.85 -15.64
C ILE A 282 -16.78 -18.76 -16.70
N GLY A 283 -15.55 -18.32 -16.96
CA GLY A 283 -15.18 -17.28 -17.90
C GLY A 283 -15.40 -17.65 -19.37
N ASP A 284 -15.45 -16.63 -20.22
CA ASP A 284 -15.69 -16.73 -21.67
C ASP A 284 -14.73 -17.71 -22.35
N ASP A 285 -15.20 -18.39 -23.40
CA ASP A 285 -14.43 -19.33 -24.24
C ASP A 285 -13.78 -20.50 -23.49
N SER A 286 -14.24 -20.81 -22.27
CA SER A 286 -13.71 -21.91 -21.47
C SER A 286 -14.31 -23.27 -21.84
N ARG A 287 -13.56 -24.34 -21.57
CA ARG A 287 -13.97 -25.72 -21.83
C ARG A 287 -13.85 -26.58 -20.58
N VAL A 288 -14.94 -27.25 -20.22
CA VAL A 288 -14.98 -28.28 -19.18
C VAL A 288 -15.17 -29.63 -19.87
N GLU A 289 -14.14 -30.47 -19.82
CA GLU A 289 -14.11 -31.75 -20.55
C GLU A 289 -14.79 -32.90 -19.79
N GLU A 290 -14.92 -34.04 -20.47
CA GLU A 290 -15.53 -35.28 -19.99
C GLU A 290 -15.08 -35.67 -18.57
N GLY A 291 -16.05 -35.93 -17.69
CA GLY A 291 -15.83 -36.40 -16.32
C GLY A 291 -15.18 -35.41 -15.36
N ALA A 292 -14.94 -34.15 -15.77
CA ALA A 292 -14.36 -33.14 -14.88
C ALA A 292 -15.34 -32.78 -13.75
N THR A 293 -14.82 -32.56 -12.55
CA THR A 293 -15.60 -32.22 -11.35
C THR A 293 -15.14 -30.89 -10.78
N LEU A 294 -16.05 -29.92 -10.70
CA LEU A 294 -15.81 -28.59 -10.14
C LEU A 294 -16.61 -28.43 -8.86
N VAL A 295 -15.93 -28.13 -7.75
CA VAL A 295 -16.53 -27.93 -6.43
C VAL A 295 -16.27 -26.51 -5.92
N GLY A 296 -17.35 -25.74 -5.87
CA GLY A 296 -17.34 -24.35 -5.46
C GLY A 296 -17.06 -24.12 -3.97
N PRO A 297 -16.76 -22.87 -3.56
CA PRO A 297 -16.64 -21.67 -4.41
C PRO A 297 -15.42 -21.72 -5.33
N ALA A 298 -15.61 -21.60 -6.65
CA ALA A 298 -14.49 -21.58 -7.60
C ALA A 298 -14.74 -20.57 -8.73
N VAL A 299 -13.65 -19.96 -9.20
CA VAL A 299 -13.66 -18.95 -10.26
C VAL A 299 -12.75 -19.43 -11.38
N ILE A 300 -13.31 -19.75 -12.54
CA ILE A 300 -12.58 -20.19 -13.73
C ILE A 300 -12.47 -18.99 -14.68
N GLY A 301 -11.25 -18.53 -14.98
CA GLY A 301 -10.98 -17.43 -15.90
C GLY A 301 -11.39 -17.70 -17.34
N GLU A 302 -11.20 -16.72 -18.21
CA GLU A 302 -11.47 -16.86 -19.66
C GLU A 302 -10.48 -17.83 -20.34
N ARG A 303 -10.92 -18.50 -21.41
CA ARG A 303 -10.11 -19.42 -22.24
C ARG A 303 -9.45 -20.54 -21.42
N CYS A 304 -10.05 -20.91 -20.29
CA CYS A 304 -9.56 -21.99 -19.46
C CYS A 304 -9.96 -23.35 -20.04
N VAL A 305 -9.10 -24.35 -19.87
CA VAL A 305 -9.42 -25.74 -20.24
C VAL A 305 -9.26 -26.64 -19.02
N LEU A 306 -10.35 -27.26 -18.59
CA LEU A 306 -10.36 -28.25 -17.52
C LEU A 306 -10.37 -29.65 -18.11
N GLY A 307 -9.21 -30.32 -18.08
CA GLY A 307 -8.98 -31.59 -18.75
C GLY A 307 -9.85 -32.74 -18.22
N LYS A 308 -9.99 -33.79 -19.04
CA LYS A 308 -10.79 -34.99 -18.71
C LYS A 308 -10.54 -35.54 -17.32
N GLY A 309 -11.61 -35.77 -16.55
CA GLY A 309 -11.54 -36.36 -15.21
C GLY A 309 -10.82 -35.52 -14.16
N SER A 310 -10.50 -34.25 -14.45
CA SER A 310 -9.89 -33.35 -13.47
C SER A 310 -10.83 -33.05 -12.30
N PHE A 311 -10.27 -32.83 -11.12
CA PHE A 311 -11.02 -32.45 -9.92
C PHE A 311 -10.54 -31.09 -9.43
N VAL A 312 -11.44 -30.12 -9.40
CA VAL A 312 -11.17 -28.74 -8.98
C VAL A 312 -12.01 -28.42 -7.76
N ARG A 313 -11.40 -27.90 -6.70
CA ARG A 313 -12.11 -27.48 -5.48
C ARG A 313 -11.57 -26.17 -4.94
N GLU A 314 -12.47 -25.26 -4.54
CA GLU A 314 -12.14 -24.03 -3.83
C GLU A 314 -10.96 -23.26 -4.47
N SER A 315 -10.91 -23.12 -5.79
CA SER A 315 -9.74 -22.61 -6.52
C SER A 315 -10.10 -21.47 -7.49
N ILE A 316 -9.10 -20.66 -7.86
CA ILE A 316 -9.23 -19.59 -8.85
C ILE A 316 -8.23 -19.83 -9.98
N PHE A 317 -8.72 -19.79 -11.22
CA PHE A 317 -7.92 -19.90 -12.43
C PHE A 317 -7.90 -18.55 -13.14
N TRP A 318 -6.71 -18.07 -13.47
CA TRP A 318 -6.52 -16.90 -14.32
C TRP A 318 -6.70 -17.27 -15.79
N PRO A 319 -6.87 -16.27 -16.67
CA PRO A 319 -7.09 -16.52 -18.09
C PRO A 319 -6.03 -17.45 -18.69
N ASP A 320 -6.45 -18.24 -19.69
CA ASP A 320 -5.59 -19.14 -20.45
C ASP A 320 -4.99 -20.30 -19.62
N SER A 321 -5.55 -20.58 -18.45
CA SER A 321 -5.10 -21.69 -17.61
C SER A 321 -5.60 -23.04 -18.13
N VAL A 322 -4.72 -24.04 -18.09
CA VAL A 322 -5.04 -25.41 -18.55
C VAL A 322 -4.73 -26.40 -17.44
N VAL A 323 -5.74 -27.20 -17.07
CA VAL A 323 -5.62 -28.29 -16.10
C VAL A 323 -5.46 -29.61 -16.85
N ALA A 324 -4.38 -30.33 -16.57
CA ALA A 324 -4.15 -31.64 -17.17
C ALA A 324 -5.22 -32.67 -16.80
N PRO A 325 -5.45 -33.70 -17.63
CA PRO A 325 -6.38 -34.78 -17.32
C PRO A 325 -6.08 -35.47 -15.98
N ALA A 326 -7.14 -35.86 -15.26
CA ALA A 326 -7.09 -36.54 -13.95
C ALA A 326 -6.33 -35.79 -12.83
N LEU A 327 -6.06 -34.48 -13.01
CA LEU A 327 -5.37 -33.69 -12.00
C LEU A 327 -6.32 -33.24 -10.89
N GLU A 328 -5.88 -33.33 -9.63
CA GLU A 328 -6.59 -32.79 -8.47
C GLU A 328 -6.03 -31.41 -8.09
N VAL A 329 -6.87 -30.38 -8.07
CA VAL A 329 -6.50 -29.00 -7.74
C VAL A 329 -7.42 -28.50 -6.62
N GLU A 330 -6.88 -28.28 -5.42
CA GLU A 330 -7.63 -27.83 -4.25
C GLU A 330 -7.02 -26.55 -3.65
N ARG A 331 -7.82 -25.50 -3.46
CA ARG A 331 -7.36 -24.25 -2.80
C ARG A 331 -6.18 -23.57 -3.50
N CYS A 332 -6.15 -23.62 -4.82
CA CYS A 332 -5.05 -23.06 -5.60
C CYS A 332 -5.43 -21.75 -6.32
N LEU A 333 -4.41 -20.94 -6.57
CA LEU A 333 -4.43 -19.85 -7.55
C LEU A 333 -3.62 -20.33 -8.75
N VAL A 334 -4.19 -20.38 -9.95
CA VAL A 334 -3.57 -21.02 -11.10
C VAL A 334 -3.43 -20.09 -12.29
N SER A 335 -2.24 -20.09 -12.90
CA SER A 335 -1.93 -19.48 -14.18
C SER A 335 -1.17 -20.46 -15.07
N GLY A 336 -1.51 -20.51 -16.36
CA GLY A 336 -0.83 -21.34 -17.35
C GLY A 336 -1.21 -22.83 -17.28
N LYS A 337 -0.38 -23.68 -17.92
CA LYS A 337 -0.66 -25.12 -18.06
C LYS A 337 -0.09 -25.91 -16.89
N VAL A 338 -0.96 -26.46 -16.04
CA VAL A 338 -0.57 -27.26 -14.88
C VAL A 338 -0.63 -28.75 -15.21
N ASN A 339 0.51 -29.42 -15.07
CA ASN A 339 0.66 -30.86 -15.30
C ASN A 339 0.73 -31.68 -13.98
N GLY A 340 0.69 -31.02 -12.82
CA GLY A 340 0.74 -31.63 -11.48
C GLY A 340 2.16 -31.79 -10.92
N SER A 341 2.29 -31.75 -9.59
CA SER A 341 3.56 -32.02 -8.89
C SER A 341 3.60 -33.44 -8.34
N GLY A 342 4.53 -34.29 -8.80
CA GLY A 342 4.93 -35.58 -8.21
C GLY A 342 3.88 -36.71 -8.13
N ASN A 343 2.68 -36.40 -7.64
CA ASN A 343 1.58 -37.32 -7.33
C ASN A 343 0.25 -36.94 -8.02
N GLY A 344 0.25 -36.01 -8.99
CA GLY A 344 -0.98 -35.58 -9.68
C GLY A 344 -1.95 -34.77 -8.81
N ARG A 345 -1.44 -34.12 -7.76
CA ARG A 345 -2.22 -33.25 -6.86
C ARG A 345 -1.55 -31.91 -6.64
N CYS A 346 -2.33 -30.84 -6.65
CA CYS A 346 -1.93 -29.48 -6.30
C CYS A 346 -2.86 -28.99 -5.19
N ARG A 347 -2.33 -28.67 -4.01
CA ARG A 347 -3.14 -28.28 -2.85
C ARG A 347 -2.56 -27.07 -2.14
N GLU A 348 -3.38 -26.06 -1.93
CA GLU A 348 -3.02 -24.81 -1.21
C GLU A 348 -1.84 -24.06 -1.84
N MET A 349 -1.69 -24.14 -3.16
CA MET A 349 -0.54 -23.62 -3.92
C MET A 349 -0.88 -22.49 -4.88
N LEU A 350 0.07 -21.55 -5.03
CA LEU A 350 0.08 -20.57 -6.11
C LEU A 350 0.89 -21.18 -7.25
N MET A 351 0.22 -21.43 -8.37
CA MET A 351 0.82 -21.95 -9.59
C MET A 351 0.95 -20.81 -10.60
N LEU A 352 2.16 -20.51 -11.05
CA LEU A 352 2.44 -19.50 -12.05
C LEU A 352 3.11 -20.13 -13.26
N ASP A 353 2.57 -19.84 -14.44
CA ASP A 353 3.03 -20.38 -15.72
C ASP A 353 3.18 -21.92 -15.69
N GLY A 354 2.25 -22.59 -14.99
CA GLY A 354 2.24 -24.03 -14.79
C GLY A 354 3.10 -24.57 -13.65
N GLU A 355 3.92 -23.73 -13.01
CA GLU A 355 4.91 -24.13 -12.01
C GLU A 355 4.53 -23.70 -10.58
N PRO A 356 4.86 -24.49 -9.55
CA PRO A 356 4.59 -24.13 -8.16
C PRO A 356 5.46 -22.94 -7.71
N TYR A 357 4.80 -21.84 -7.36
CA TYR A 357 5.43 -20.59 -6.94
C TYR A 357 5.45 -20.41 -5.42
N LEU A 358 4.33 -20.69 -4.75
CA LEU A 358 4.17 -20.56 -3.29
C LEU A 358 3.28 -21.67 -2.76
N ASP A 359 3.63 -22.22 -1.60
CA ASP A 359 2.80 -23.20 -0.89
C ASP A 359 2.13 -22.57 0.34
N GLY A 360 0.99 -23.12 0.76
CA GLY A 360 0.21 -22.69 1.92
C GLY A 360 -0.50 -21.35 1.78
N ILE A 361 -1.08 -21.01 0.61
CA ILE A 361 -1.78 -19.72 0.40
C ILE A 361 -2.97 -19.55 1.39
N SER A 362 -3.56 -20.66 1.85
CA SER A 362 -4.69 -20.67 2.78
C SER A 362 -4.30 -20.41 4.25
N THR A 363 -3.01 -20.52 4.60
CA THR A 363 -2.58 -20.26 5.96
C THR A 363 -2.77 -18.78 6.27
N TRP A 364 -3.46 -18.49 7.39
CA TRP A 364 -3.71 -17.17 7.99
C TRP A 364 -2.40 -16.44 8.32
N THR A 365 -1.61 -16.14 7.31
CA THR A 365 -0.28 -15.59 7.44
C THR A 365 -0.37 -14.10 7.28
N ASP A 366 -0.44 -13.44 8.43
CA ASP A 366 -0.05 -12.05 8.67
C ASP A 366 0.99 -11.59 7.63
N SER A 367 0.80 -10.40 7.06
CA SER A 367 1.65 -9.84 5.98
C SER A 367 3.15 -9.77 6.36
N ALA A 368 3.50 -10.04 7.62
CA ALA A 368 4.84 -10.25 8.13
C ALA A 368 5.50 -11.60 7.71
N VAL A 369 4.72 -12.67 7.50
CA VAL A 369 5.22 -14.01 7.10
C VAL A 369 5.33 -14.13 5.58
N ILE A 370 4.35 -13.61 4.82
CA ILE A 370 4.43 -13.56 3.34
C ILE A 370 5.61 -12.68 2.89
N ARG A 371 5.90 -11.57 3.60
CA ARG A 371 7.14 -10.80 3.37
C ARG A 371 8.42 -11.57 3.65
N LYS A 372 8.39 -12.63 4.46
CA LYS A 372 9.53 -13.55 4.64
C LYS A 372 9.65 -14.57 3.49
N VAL A 373 8.56 -14.92 2.82
CA VAL A 373 8.53 -15.95 1.75
C VAL A 373 8.69 -15.35 0.35
N VAL A 374 8.04 -14.22 0.04
CA VAL A 374 8.25 -13.44 -1.20
C VAL A 374 9.69 -12.90 -1.29
N ARG A 375 10.37 -12.77 -0.14
CA ARG A 375 11.79 -12.39 -0.03
C ARG A 375 12.79 -13.37 -0.66
N LYS A 376 12.38 -14.55 -1.15
CA LYS A 376 13.35 -15.50 -1.72
C LYS A 376 13.84 -15.16 -3.13
N ARG A 377 13.21 -14.24 -3.88
CA ARG A 377 13.79 -13.77 -5.15
C ARG A 377 13.51 -12.27 -5.38
N PRO A 378 14.47 -11.36 -5.15
CA PRO A 378 14.45 -10.09 -5.85
C PRO A 378 14.61 -10.36 -7.35
N LEU A 379 13.77 -9.74 -8.18
CA LEU A 379 14.10 -9.53 -9.59
C LEU A 379 15.24 -8.51 -9.65
N SER A 380 16.46 -9.02 -9.54
CA SER A 380 17.70 -8.34 -9.91
C SER A 380 18.70 -9.45 -10.25
N LEU A 381 19.30 -9.33 -11.43
CA LEU A 381 20.25 -10.24 -12.06
C LEU A 381 21.10 -11.09 -11.09
N SER A 382 21.13 -12.41 -11.34
CA SER A 382 21.96 -13.46 -10.72
C SER A 382 21.39 -14.18 -9.49
N GLY A 383 20.64 -15.26 -9.73
CA GLY A 383 20.82 -16.62 -9.16
C GLY A 383 21.10 -16.89 -7.67
N MET A 384 21.10 -15.92 -6.75
CA MET A 384 21.47 -16.14 -5.34
C MET A 384 20.25 -16.05 -4.40
N ASP A 385 20.11 -17.04 -3.50
CA ASP A 385 19.10 -17.05 -2.43
C ASP A 385 19.13 -15.75 -1.60
N GLY A 386 17.97 -15.16 -1.30
CA GLY A 386 17.87 -13.89 -0.56
C GLY A 386 18.57 -13.88 0.83
N ARG A 387 18.80 -15.04 1.45
CA ARG A 387 19.61 -15.18 2.68
C ARG A 387 21.10 -14.98 2.42
N ILE A 388 21.59 -15.48 1.29
CA ILE A 388 22.99 -15.37 0.88
C ILE A 388 23.27 -13.89 0.56
N TYR A 389 22.39 -13.21 -0.16
CA TYR A 389 22.50 -11.76 -0.40
C TYR A 389 22.63 -10.96 0.90
N GLU A 390 21.76 -11.18 1.89
CA GLU A 390 21.81 -10.45 3.16
C GLU A 390 23.11 -10.71 3.95
N LEU A 391 23.70 -11.90 3.81
CA LEU A 391 24.99 -12.21 4.40
C LEU A 391 26.11 -11.43 3.70
N PHE A 392 26.19 -11.46 2.37
CA PHE A 392 27.17 -10.67 1.61
C PHE A 392 27.02 -9.18 1.86
N LYS A 393 25.79 -8.68 1.84
CA LYS A 393 25.48 -7.28 2.16
C LYS A 393 25.95 -6.93 3.57
N ARG A 394 25.76 -7.82 4.55
CA ARG A 394 26.22 -7.57 5.91
C ARG A 394 27.74 -7.54 6.01
N THR A 395 28.44 -8.47 5.34
CA THR A 395 29.89 -8.49 5.28
C THR A 395 30.44 -7.23 4.62
N PHE A 396 29.86 -6.83 3.48
CA PHE A 396 30.17 -5.59 2.78
C PHE A 396 30.05 -4.38 3.71
N ASP A 397 28.93 -4.25 4.42
CA ASP A 397 28.71 -3.15 5.37
C ASP A 397 29.77 -3.09 6.47
N ILE A 398 30.15 -4.23 7.04
CA ILE A 398 31.15 -4.28 8.12
C ILE A 398 32.53 -3.90 7.60
N VAL A 399 32.94 -4.48 6.46
CA VAL A 399 34.26 -4.23 5.87
C VAL A 399 34.44 -2.75 5.52
N PHE A 400 33.47 -2.18 4.79
CA PHE A 400 33.55 -0.77 4.41
C PHE A 400 33.35 0.17 5.61
N ALA A 401 32.51 -0.18 6.59
CA ALA A 401 32.39 0.64 7.79
C ALA A 401 33.69 0.65 8.62
N ALA A 402 34.37 -0.48 8.74
CA ALA A 402 35.68 -0.56 9.40
C ALA A 402 36.73 0.24 8.61
N LEU A 403 36.75 0.10 7.29
CA LEU A 403 37.65 0.83 6.39
C LEU A 403 37.47 2.35 6.51
N PHE A 404 36.23 2.84 6.61
CA PHE A 404 35.96 4.28 6.80
C PHE A 404 36.17 4.74 8.24
N MET A 405 35.99 3.86 9.23
CA MET A 405 36.12 4.23 10.65
C MET A 405 37.58 4.49 11.04
N ILE A 406 38.52 3.67 10.57
CA ILE A 406 39.96 3.78 10.92
C ILE A 406 40.52 5.19 10.60
N PRO A 407 40.44 5.71 9.35
CA PRO A 407 40.93 7.05 9.04
C PRO A 407 40.07 8.15 9.68
N ALA A 408 38.82 7.84 10.02
CA ALA A 408 37.96 8.81 10.68
C ALA A 408 38.30 8.99 12.17
N LEU A 409 38.93 8.04 12.88
CA LEU A 409 39.24 8.16 14.31
C LEU A 409 39.92 9.49 14.74
N PRO A 410 41.00 9.98 14.10
CA PRO A 410 41.57 11.28 14.44
C PRO A 410 40.60 12.44 14.16
N LEU A 411 39.83 12.35 13.07
CA LEU A 411 38.80 13.33 12.73
C LEU A 411 37.63 13.32 13.74
N PHE A 412 37.25 12.17 14.27
CA PHE A 412 36.24 12.02 15.31
C PHE A 412 36.62 12.77 16.58
N ALA A 413 37.88 12.64 17.02
CA ALA A 413 38.38 13.32 18.21
C ALA A 413 38.40 14.84 18.01
N LEU A 414 38.86 15.29 16.84
CA LEU A 414 38.89 16.71 16.49
C LEU A 414 37.47 17.31 16.42
N ILE A 415 36.55 16.69 15.69
CA ILE A 415 35.16 17.16 15.59
C ILE A 415 34.49 17.13 16.97
N GLY A 416 34.71 16.07 17.76
CA GLY A 416 34.17 15.96 19.11
C GLY A 416 34.64 17.08 20.04
N LEU A 417 35.92 17.47 19.94
CA LEU A 417 36.46 18.61 20.68
C LEU A 417 35.83 19.93 20.22
N VAL A 418 35.79 20.18 18.91
CA VAL A 418 35.20 21.41 18.33
C VAL A 418 33.73 21.56 18.73
N VAL A 419 32.95 20.49 18.65
CA VAL A 419 31.53 20.49 19.05
C VAL A 419 31.38 20.82 20.54
N LYS A 420 32.28 20.33 21.39
CA LYS A 420 32.27 20.59 22.84
C LYS A 420 32.66 22.04 23.17
N LEU A 421 33.49 22.65 22.35
CA LEU A 421 33.88 24.05 22.47
C LEU A 421 32.83 25.01 21.89
N ASP A 422 32.08 24.60 20.87
CA ASP A 422 31.04 25.41 20.21
C ASP A 422 29.79 25.60 21.09
N SER A 423 29.40 24.58 21.87
CA SER A 423 28.23 24.69 22.75
C SER A 423 28.29 23.77 23.97
N SER A 424 27.52 24.06 25.02
CA SER A 424 27.48 23.25 26.23
C SER A 424 26.76 21.90 26.02
N GLY A 425 27.24 20.84 26.70
CA GLY A 425 26.65 19.49 26.72
C GLY A 425 27.53 18.40 26.06
N PRO A 426 27.00 17.18 25.80
CA PRO A 426 27.75 16.08 25.18
C PRO A 426 28.01 16.29 23.68
N ALA A 427 29.20 15.89 23.20
CA ALA A 427 29.58 15.98 21.79
C ALA A 427 28.76 15.06 20.88
N PHE A 428 28.30 13.92 21.41
CA PHE A 428 27.42 13.00 20.69
C PHE A 428 25.96 13.29 21.02
N PHE A 429 25.15 13.41 19.98
CA PHE A 429 23.70 13.39 20.05
C PHE A 429 23.19 11.98 19.77
N LYS A 430 22.21 11.53 20.56
CA LYS A 430 21.58 10.21 20.43
C LYS A 430 20.09 10.40 20.22
N GLN A 431 19.55 9.76 19.19
CA GLN A 431 18.13 9.85 18.88
C GLN A 431 17.54 8.46 18.62
N THR A 432 16.38 8.18 19.21
CA THR A 432 15.67 6.92 18.94
C THR A 432 15.08 6.97 17.53
N ARG A 433 15.34 5.89 16.77
CA ARG A 433 14.92 5.72 15.38
C ARG A 433 14.43 4.31 15.14
N CYS A 434 13.57 4.15 14.13
CA CYS A 434 13.08 2.85 13.70
C CYS A 434 14.09 2.18 12.75
N GLY A 435 14.54 0.98 13.10
CA GLY A 435 15.40 0.11 12.30
C GLY A 435 14.63 -1.04 11.66
N LYS A 436 15.37 -2.03 11.13
CA LYS A 436 14.80 -3.20 10.45
C LYS A 436 13.74 -3.90 11.31
N ASP A 437 12.65 -4.30 10.67
CA ASP A 437 11.46 -4.92 11.25
C ASP A 437 10.78 -4.08 12.36
N GLY A 438 11.02 -2.75 12.36
CA GLY A 438 10.46 -1.82 13.34
C GLY A 438 11.21 -1.76 14.67
N LYS A 439 12.34 -2.49 14.81
CA LYS A 439 13.15 -2.47 16.03
C LYS A 439 13.75 -1.09 16.25
N SER A 440 13.46 -0.48 17.39
CA SER A 440 14.01 0.82 17.72
C SER A 440 15.50 0.71 18.09
N PHE A 441 16.31 1.66 17.64
CA PHE A 441 17.72 1.76 18.00
C PHE A 441 18.11 3.21 18.27
N ARG A 442 19.26 3.42 18.92
CA ARG A 442 19.79 4.75 19.20
C ARG A 442 20.78 5.15 18.11
N MET A 443 20.33 5.95 17.17
CA MET A 443 21.17 6.55 16.14
C MET A 443 22.13 7.57 16.79
N ILE A 444 23.42 7.49 16.46
CA ILE A 444 24.47 8.33 17.03
C ILE A 444 24.95 9.33 15.97
N LYS A 445 25.03 10.61 16.32
CA LYS A 445 25.59 11.68 15.48
C LYS A 445 26.43 12.64 16.31
N PHE A 446 27.22 13.48 15.67
CA PHE A 446 27.74 14.68 16.35
C PHE A 446 26.59 15.66 16.61
N ARG A 447 26.66 16.35 17.75
CA ARG A 447 25.69 17.39 18.07
C ARG A 447 25.91 18.58 17.14
N THR A 448 24.85 18.97 16.44
CA THR A 448 24.85 20.11 15.51
C THR A 448 23.82 21.17 15.87
N MET A 449 23.04 20.95 16.92
CA MET A 449 21.97 21.83 17.39
C MET A 449 22.15 22.19 18.87
N VAL A 450 21.54 23.30 19.27
CA VAL A 450 21.49 23.75 20.68
C VAL A 450 20.78 22.72 21.56
N LYS A 451 21.09 22.73 22.87
CA LYS A 451 20.61 21.70 23.81
C LYS A 451 19.08 21.60 23.89
N ASN A 452 18.37 22.72 23.73
CA ASN A 452 16.91 22.84 23.77
C ASN A 452 16.25 22.83 22.37
N ALA A 453 16.92 22.27 21.36
CA ALA A 453 16.41 22.27 19.99
C ALA A 453 15.06 21.53 19.81
N GLU A 454 14.78 20.51 20.63
CA GLU A 454 13.48 19.82 20.56
C GLU A 454 12.35 20.70 21.14
N GLU A 455 12.61 21.45 22.21
CA GLU A 455 11.63 22.41 22.78
C GLU A 455 11.35 23.56 21.80
N LEU A 456 12.39 24.08 21.14
CA LEU A 456 12.28 25.10 20.10
C LEU A 456 11.54 24.61 18.85
N LYS A 457 11.52 23.29 18.60
CA LYS A 457 10.89 22.72 17.40
C LYS A 457 9.40 23.02 17.35
N GLU A 458 8.70 22.95 18.48
CA GLU A 458 7.26 23.22 18.53
C GLU A 458 6.95 24.70 18.30
N THR A 459 7.78 25.62 18.79
CA THR A 459 7.56 27.06 18.60
C THR A 459 7.84 27.51 17.16
N ILE A 460 8.79 26.87 16.48
CA ILE A 460 9.13 27.17 15.07
C ILE A 460 8.45 26.25 14.07
N ARG A 461 7.46 25.45 14.49
CA ARG A 461 6.84 24.44 13.63
C ARG A 461 6.16 25.03 12.39
N HIS A 462 5.65 26.26 12.54
CA HIS A 462 5.04 27.06 11.48
C HIS A 462 6.03 27.46 10.36
N LEU A 463 7.34 27.39 10.60
CA LEU A 463 8.37 27.67 9.60
C LEU A 463 8.75 26.43 8.76
N ASN A 464 8.18 25.26 9.05
CA ASN A 464 8.48 24.03 8.31
C ASN A 464 8.08 24.17 6.84
N GLN A 465 9.01 23.88 5.93
CA GLN A 465 8.78 24.00 4.49
C GLN A 465 8.57 22.65 3.80
N SER A 466 8.54 21.54 4.54
CA SER A 466 8.21 20.24 3.95
C SER A 466 6.71 19.97 3.98
N ASP A 467 6.20 19.34 2.92
CA ASP A 467 4.79 18.98 2.72
C ASP A 467 4.34 17.73 3.52
N GLY A 468 5.28 16.97 4.08
CA GLY A 468 5.02 15.74 4.85
C GLY A 468 5.45 15.79 6.32
N PRO A 469 5.62 14.62 6.98
CA PRO A 469 6.02 14.56 8.40
C PRO A 469 7.47 14.99 8.67
N MET A 470 8.23 15.28 7.60
CA MET A 470 9.58 15.79 7.70
C MET A 470 9.59 17.20 8.28
N PHE A 471 10.61 17.47 9.08
CA PHE A 471 10.89 18.82 9.57
C PHE A 471 12.13 19.39 8.91
N LYS A 472 11.95 20.37 8.01
CA LYS A 472 13.04 21.02 7.28
C LYS A 472 12.78 22.51 7.17
N ILE A 473 13.69 23.30 7.73
CA ILE A 473 13.70 24.77 7.68
C ILE A 473 15.04 25.20 7.08
N PRO A 474 15.07 26.02 6.01
CA PRO A 474 16.31 26.65 5.55
C PRO A 474 16.87 27.58 6.64
N ASN A 475 18.18 27.51 6.90
CA ASN A 475 18.83 28.29 7.96
C ASN A 475 18.18 28.07 9.33
N ASP A 476 18.00 26.81 9.71
CA ASP A 476 17.36 26.41 10.96
C ASP A 476 18.00 27.12 12.17
N PRO A 477 17.22 27.92 12.93
CA PRO A 477 17.75 28.71 14.05
C PRO A 477 18.23 27.85 15.22
N ARG A 478 17.94 26.55 15.21
CA ARG A 478 18.40 25.59 16.24
C ARG A 478 19.83 25.13 16.01
N GLU A 479 20.39 25.34 14.81
CA GLU A 479 21.75 24.92 14.48
C GLU A 479 22.80 25.81 15.17
N THR A 480 23.88 25.19 15.66
CA THR A 480 25.04 25.94 16.16
C THR A 480 25.92 26.40 14.99
N ARG A 481 26.86 27.31 15.24
CA ARG A 481 27.73 27.88 14.19
C ARG A 481 28.56 26.79 13.50
N PHE A 482 29.23 25.93 14.28
CA PHE A 482 29.96 24.79 13.71
C PHE A 482 29.01 23.66 13.30
N GLY A 483 27.86 23.52 13.97
CA GLY A 483 26.83 22.54 13.63
C GLY A 483 26.31 22.69 12.20
N ARG A 484 26.13 23.93 11.74
CA ARG A 484 25.76 24.25 10.35
C ARG A 484 26.80 23.73 9.34
N ALA A 485 28.09 23.94 9.61
CA ALA A 485 29.17 23.46 8.74
C ALA A 485 29.23 21.93 8.68
N LEU A 486 29.05 21.26 9.83
CA LEU A 486 29.02 19.79 9.90
C LEU A 486 27.84 19.20 9.11
N ARG A 487 26.64 19.81 9.19
CA ARG A 487 25.46 19.38 8.42
C ARG A 487 25.59 19.63 6.93
N ALA A 488 26.24 20.73 6.54
CA ALA A 488 26.52 21.03 5.12
C ALA A 488 27.41 19.96 4.47
N THR A 489 28.35 19.40 5.23
CA THR A 489 29.31 18.38 4.78
C THR A 489 28.90 16.95 5.11
N ASN A 490 27.76 16.75 5.80
CA ASN A 490 27.31 15.48 6.38
C ASN A 490 28.33 14.82 7.34
N LEU A 491 29.34 15.56 7.82
CA LEU A 491 30.34 15.02 8.75
C LEU A 491 29.74 14.71 10.13
N ASP A 492 28.58 15.28 10.45
CA ASP A 492 27.84 14.96 11.68
C ASP A 492 27.32 13.52 11.71
N GLU A 493 27.21 12.86 10.56
CA GLU A 493 26.66 11.52 10.41
C GLU A 493 27.70 10.42 10.55
N ILE A 494 29.01 10.73 10.55
CA ILE A 494 30.09 9.71 10.63
C ILE A 494 29.97 8.80 11.87
N PRO A 495 29.56 9.27 13.08
CA PRO A 495 29.35 8.39 14.23
C PRO A 495 28.34 7.24 14.00
N GLN A 496 27.49 7.33 12.97
CA GLN A 496 26.58 6.25 12.59
C GLN A 496 27.32 5.01 12.06
N LEU A 497 28.61 5.11 11.69
CA LEU A 497 29.44 3.93 11.38
C LEU A 497 29.47 2.94 12.56
N ILE A 498 29.38 3.43 13.80
CA ILE A 498 29.26 2.58 15.00
C ILE A 498 27.95 1.79 14.96
N ASN A 499 26.84 2.41 14.54
CA ASN A 499 25.54 1.73 14.39
C ASN A 499 25.60 0.67 13.27
N VAL A 500 26.38 0.91 12.20
CA VAL A 500 26.63 -0.08 11.15
C VAL A 500 27.39 -1.28 11.70
N LEU A 501 28.48 -1.06 12.43
CA LEU A 501 29.24 -2.17 13.04
C LEU A 501 28.39 -2.97 14.03
N ARG A 502 27.51 -2.31 14.80
CA ARG A 502 26.54 -2.96 15.71
C ARG A 502 25.41 -3.72 15.01
N GLY A 503 25.22 -3.50 13.72
CA GLY A 503 24.19 -4.18 12.92
C GLY A 503 22.80 -3.57 13.02
N GLU A 504 22.71 -2.38 13.61
CA GLU A 504 21.49 -1.56 13.71
C GLU A 504 21.22 -0.83 12.39
N MET A 505 22.29 -0.42 11.69
CA MET A 505 22.26 0.28 10.41
C MET A 505 23.06 -0.45 9.32
N SER A 506 22.91 0.02 8.09
CA SER A 506 23.71 -0.33 6.91
C SER A 506 24.43 0.92 6.40
N LEU A 507 25.48 0.77 5.58
CA LEU A 507 26.09 1.93 4.92
C LEU A 507 25.10 2.58 3.96
N VAL A 508 24.39 1.75 3.19
CA VAL A 508 23.42 2.16 2.20
C VAL A 508 22.04 1.60 2.54
N GLY A 509 21.04 2.46 2.54
CA GLY A 509 19.68 2.13 2.94
C GLY A 509 18.76 3.35 3.02
N PRO A 510 17.46 3.12 3.21
CA PRO A 510 16.51 4.20 3.48
C PRO A 510 16.90 4.97 4.75
N ARG A 511 16.64 6.27 4.78
CA ARG A 511 17.04 7.10 5.92
C ARG A 511 16.27 6.68 7.19
N PRO A 512 16.93 6.55 8.36
CA PRO A 512 16.23 6.21 9.61
C PRO A 512 15.27 7.32 10.04
N LEU A 513 14.00 6.95 10.24
CA LEU A 513 12.94 7.85 10.68
C LEU A 513 12.61 7.68 12.17
N SER A 514 12.11 8.74 12.80
CA SER A 514 11.57 8.70 14.16
C SER A 514 10.29 7.85 14.21
N THR A 515 9.94 7.36 15.39
CA THR A 515 8.66 6.66 15.58
C THR A 515 7.48 7.54 15.20
N GLU A 516 7.55 8.85 15.45
CA GLU A 516 6.52 9.82 15.09
C GLU A 516 6.38 9.96 13.57
N GLU A 517 7.49 10.19 12.84
CA GLU A 517 7.51 10.23 11.37
C GLU A 517 7.08 8.89 10.75
N MET A 518 7.22 7.78 11.47
CA MET A 518 6.79 6.44 11.07
C MET A 518 5.34 6.12 11.46
N ARG A 519 4.61 7.02 12.11
CA ARG A 519 3.16 6.83 12.33
C ARG A 519 2.39 6.96 11.03
N TYR A 520 2.88 7.83 10.15
CA TYR A 520 2.21 8.21 8.93
C TYR A 520 2.29 7.07 7.90
N ASN A 521 1.13 6.61 7.41
CA ASN A 521 0.87 5.63 6.35
C ASN A 521 1.69 4.30 6.39
N PRO A 522 1.01 3.15 6.65
CA PRO A 522 1.68 1.88 6.87
C PRO A 522 2.46 1.35 5.67
N HIS A 523 2.06 1.67 4.44
CA HIS A 523 2.51 0.91 3.28
C HIS A 523 3.96 1.24 2.91
N TRP A 524 4.34 2.51 2.77
CA TRP A 524 5.75 2.86 2.52
C TRP A 524 6.65 2.54 3.71
N ARG A 525 6.10 2.67 4.92
CA ARG A 525 6.84 2.42 6.17
C ARG A 525 7.33 0.99 6.19
N ASP A 526 6.39 0.11 5.94
CA ASP A 526 6.55 -1.32 5.93
C ASP A 526 7.58 -1.80 4.90
N ALA A 527 7.67 -1.14 3.73
CA ALA A 527 8.73 -1.42 2.75
C ALA A 527 10.10 -1.04 3.28
N ARG A 528 10.28 0.16 3.82
CA ARG A 528 11.58 0.60 4.35
C ARG A 528 12.02 -0.18 5.58
N LEU A 529 11.08 -0.56 6.44
CA LEU A 529 11.35 -1.41 7.59
C LEU A 529 11.81 -2.82 7.19
N THR A 530 11.68 -3.23 5.92
CA THR A 530 12.22 -4.52 5.47
C THR A 530 13.75 -4.56 5.36
N VAL A 531 14.41 -3.40 5.37
CA VAL A 531 15.87 -3.28 5.27
C VAL A 531 16.41 -2.59 6.51
N ARG A 532 17.72 -2.75 6.75
CA ARG A 532 18.40 -1.88 7.71
C ARG A 532 18.42 -0.46 7.13
N PRO A 533 18.13 0.56 7.94
CA PRO A 533 18.29 1.94 7.49
C PRO A 533 19.74 2.24 7.18
N GLY A 534 19.95 3.13 6.21
CA GLY A 534 21.27 3.53 5.72
C GLY A 534 21.80 4.77 6.42
N ILE A 535 23.14 4.89 6.48
CA ILE A 535 23.79 6.20 6.65
C ILE A 535 23.48 7.05 5.42
N THR A 536 23.61 6.43 4.24
CA THR A 536 23.27 7.04 2.96
C THR A 536 22.30 6.24 2.11
N GLY A 537 21.72 6.86 1.07
CA GLY A 537 20.71 6.27 0.22
C GLY A 537 20.33 7.16 -0.96
N LEU A 538 19.47 6.63 -1.85
CA LEU A 538 19.05 7.33 -3.07
C LEU A 538 18.44 8.71 -2.78
N TRP A 539 17.63 8.84 -1.74
CA TRP A 539 17.06 10.13 -1.31
C TRP A 539 18.14 11.18 -1.03
N GLN A 540 19.22 10.82 -0.35
CA GLN A 540 20.28 11.78 -0.04
C GLN A 540 21.06 12.24 -1.27
N ILE A 541 21.15 11.38 -2.29
CA ILE A 541 21.84 11.72 -3.54
C ILE A 541 20.94 12.53 -4.46
N TYR A 542 19.69 12.13 -4.67
CA TYR A 542 18.83 12.72 -5.69
C TYR A 542 17.78 13.69 -5.14
N GLY A 543 17.33 13.50 -3.91
CA GLY A 543 16.18 14.24 -3.36
C GLY A 543 16.50 15.30 -2.29
N LYS A 544 17.76 15.44 -1.85
CA LYS A 544 18.17 16.37 -0.75
C LYS A 544 17.69 17.82 -0.97
N ASP A 545 17.63 18.27 -2.22
CA ASP A 545 17.25 19.64 -2.57
C ASP A 545 15.73 19.82 -2.72
N THR A 546 14.97 18.73 -2.80
CA THR A 546 13.51 18.77 -2.81
C THR A 546 12.97 18.91 -1.37
N ASN A 547 11.81 19.55 -1.24
CA ASN A 547 11.04 19.60 0.01
C ASN A 547 9.82 18.66 -0.01
N LEU A 548 9.69 17.90 -1.10
CA LEU A 548 8.56 17.00 -1.37
C LEU A 548 8.80 15.64 -0.70
N PHE A 549 7.87 15.27 0.17
CA PHE A 549 7.88 14.02 0.89
C PHE A 549 7.66 12.81 -0.02
N HIS A 550 6.95 13.02 -1.13
CA HIS A 550 6.71 11.99 -2.13
C HIS A 550 8.02 11.46 -2.74
N ASP A 551 8.91 12.36 -3.16
CA ASP A 551 10.19 11.98 -3.76
C ASP A 551 11.04 11.18 -2.78
N TRP A 552 10.99 11.54 -1.50
CA TRP A 552 11.64 10.76 -0.45
C TRP A 552 11.10 9.33 -0.39
N ILE A 553 9.78 9.16 -0.28
CA ILE A 553 9.17 7.82 -0.27
C ILE A 553 9.54 7.04 -1.54
N ARG A 554 9.48 7.70 -2.70
CA ARG A 554 9.80 7.10 -4.00
C ARG A 554 11.23 6.56 -4.02
N TYR A 555 12.23 7.36 -3.65
CA TYR A 555 13.63 6.92 -3.65
C TYR A 555 13.91 5.85 -2.61
N ASP A 556 13.26 5.91 -1.44
CA ASP A 556 13.42 4.89 -0.42
C ASP A 556 12.80 3.53 -0.85
N ILE A 557 11.65 3.55 -1.53
CA ILE A 557 11.03 2.34 -2.10
C ILE A 557 11.85 1.82 -3.27
N GLN A 558 12.25 2.69 -4.19
CA GLN A 558 13.10 2.32 -5.32
C GLN A 558 14.37 1.60 -4.86
N TYR A 559 15.03 2.11 -3.81
CA TYR A 559 16.18 1.43 -3.25
C TYR A 559 15.84 0.05 -2.70
N VAL A 560 14.71 -0.11 -1.99
CA VAL A 560 14.29 -1.41 -1.45
C VAL A 560 14.07 -2.44 -2.56
N ASP A 561 13.50 -2.00 -3.69
CA ASP A 561 13.17 -2.86 -4.83
C ASP A 561 14.40 -3.20 -5.70
N GLU A 562 15.30 -2.24 -5.91
CA GLU A 562 16.46 -2.35 -6.83
C GLU A 562 17.79 -2.66 -6.12
N ARG A 563 17.76 -2.87 -4.79
CA ARG A 563 18.97 -3.06 -3.98
C ARG A 563 19.90 -4.14 -4.55
N SER A 564 21.16 -3.78 -4.69
CA SER A 564 22.25 -4.68 -5.06
C SER A 564 23.57 -4.12 -4.52
N LEU A 565 24.58 -4.98 -4.36
CA LEU A 565 25.91 -4.53 -3.91
C LEU A 565 26.54 -3.51 -4.88
N TRP A 566 26.23 -3.63 -6.18
CA TRP A 566 26.66 -2.67 -7.19
C TRP A 566 25.99 -1.31 -7.01
N LEU A 567 24.67 -1.30 -6.80
CA LEU A 567 23.93 -0.07 -6.49
C LEU A 567 24.47 0.59 -5.21
N ASP A 568 24.77 -0.20 -4.19
CA ASP A 568 25.36 0.30 -2.94
C ASP A 568 26.73 0.95 -3.18
N ALA A 569 27.61 0.30 -3.93
CA ALA A 569 28.92 0.85 -4.28
C ALA A 569 28.78 2.18 -5.05
N LYS A 570 27.85 2.24 -6.02
CA LYS A 570 27.53 3.47 -6.76
C LYS A 570 27.04 4.58 -5.83
N ILE A 571 26.13 4.26 -4.91
CA ILE A 571 25.60 5.24 -3.94
C ILE A 571 26.72 5.75 -3.02
N ILE A 572 27.57 4.86 -2.49
CA ILE A 572 28.72 5.26 -1.65
C ILE A 572 29.64 6.19 -2.43
N PHE A 573 30.00 5.84 -3.66
CA PHE A 573 30.89 6.64 -4.50
C PHE A 573 30.34 8.04 -4.77
N VAL A 574 29.08 8.15 -5.19
CA VAL A 574 28.43 9.45 -5.44
C VAL A 574 28.32 10.26 -4.15
N THR A 575 28.05 9.62 -3.01
CA THR A 575 28.00 10.29 -1.71
C THR A 575 29.36 10.88 -1.34
N LEU A 576 30.45 10.14 -1.54
CA LEU A 576 31.81 10.64 -1.29
C LEU A 576 32.16 11.83 -2.19
N LEU A 577 31.83 11.77 -3.47
CA LEU A 577 32.04 12.89 -4.39
C LEU A 577 31.28 14.16 -3.96
N LYS A 578 30.02 14.01 -3.56
CA LYS A 578 29.21 15.13 -3.03
C LYS A 578 29.78 15.70 -1.73
N MET A 579 30.26 14.84 -0.81
CA MET A 579 30.90 15.30 0.43
C MET A 579 32.18 16.09 0.16
N LEU A 580 32.95 15.71 -0.87
CA LEU A 580 34.15 16.41 -1.31
C LEU A 580 33.87 17.63 -2.21
N LYS A 581 32.59 17.95 -2.48
CA LYS A 581 32.16 19.01 -3.41
C LYS A 581 32.72 18.86 -4.83
N LEU A 582 32.88 17.62 -5.29
CA LEU A 582 33.30 17.29 -6.66
C LEU A 582 32.10 17.07 -7.62
N LEU A 583 30.89 17.04 -7.05
CA LEU A 583 29.56 17.00 -7.67
C LEU A 583 28.62 17.83 -6.80
#